data_AF-A0A7S3THS1-F1
#
_entry.id   AF-A0A7S3THS1-F1
#
_cell.length_a   1.000
_cell.length_b   1.000
_cell.length_c   1.000
_cell.angle_alpha   90.00
_cell.angle_beta   90.00
_cell.angle_gamma   90.00
#
_symmetry.space_group_name_H-M   'P 1'
#
loop_
_entity.id
_entity.type
_entity.pdbx_description
1 polymer ?
#
loop_
_entity_poly.entity_id
_entity_poly.type
_entity_poly.pdbx_seq_one_letter_code
_entity_poly.pdbx_strand_id
1 'polypeptide(L)'
;MRKAMTKTMTQALSVPFFTYSDEMNATDLIALRKEIKRAHNTITMLPFFVKACSLAMVEYPIINSHVDGEVDNEGYIKQFVIKKSHNFSVAIASKDGLVVPNIKNIQ
;
A
#
# COMPACT_ATOMS: atom_id res chain seq x y z
N MET A 1 13.64 14.01 -10.68
CA MET A 1 13.09 12.93 -9.83
C MET A 1 14.01 12.52 -8.67
N ARG A 2 15.31 12.27 -8.90
CA ARG A 2 16.24 11.80 -7.85
C ARG A 2 16.22 12.61 -6.53
N LYS A 3 16.24 13.95 -6.59
CA LYS A 3 16.19 14.82 -5.39
C LYS A 3 14.94 14.62 -4.52
N ALA A 4 13.77 14.44 -5.15
CA ALA A 4 12.53 14.20 -4.42
C ALA A 4 12.53 12.81 -3.77
N MET A 5 13.01 11.79 -4.49
CA MET A 5 13.15 10.43 -3.96
C MET A 5 14.08 10.39 -2.74
N THR A 6 15.26 11.01 -2.81
CA THR A 6 16.19 11.05 -1.67
C THR A 6 15.56 11.71 -0.45
N LYS A 7 14.86 12.84 -0.63
CA LYS A 7 14.15 13.53 0.47
C LYS A 7 13.14 12.60 1.15
N THR A 8 12.26 11.96 0.37
CA THR A 8 11.22 11.08 0.93
C THR A 8 11.82 9.85 1.60
N MET A 9 12.88 9.26 1.03
CA MET A 9 13.55 8.10 1.62
C MET A 9 14.28 8.44 2.92
N THR A 10 14.95 9.59 2.99
CA THR A 10 15.55 10.05 4.25
C THR A 10 14.49 10.32 5.31
N GLN A 11 13.33 10.88 4.94
CA GLN A 11 12.23 11.06 5.90
C GLN A 11 11.64 9.73 6.38
N ALA A 12 11.50 8.74 5.51
CA ALA A 12 11.01 7.42 5.89
C ALA A 12 11.87 6.78 6.98
N LEU A 13 13.20 6.99 6.96
CA LEU A 13 14.13 6.48 7.97
C LEU A 13 13.83 6.94 9.41
N SER A 14 13.02 7.98 9.60
CA SER A 14 12.60 8.42 10.93
C SER A 14 11.52 7.54 11.59
N VAL A 15 10.84 6.71 10.81
CA VAL A 15 9.77 5.84 11.31
C VAL A 15 10.39 4.51 11.78
N PRO A 16 10.08 4.02 12.99
CA PRO A 16 10.50 2.68 13.43
C PRO A 16 9.92 1.61 12.49
N PHE A 17 10.79 0.84 11.83
CA PHE A 17 10.35 -0.19 10.88
C PHE A 17 10.18 -1.54 11.57
N PHE A 18 9.01 -2.13 11.37
CA PHE A 18 8.76 -3.53 11.66
C PHE A 18 8.33 -4.21 10.35
N THR A 19 8.95 -5.35 10.04
CA THR A 19 8.63 -6.13 8.86
C THR A 19 8.19 -7.52 9.30
N TYR A 20 7.02 -7.93 8.82
CA TYR A 20 6.49 -9.27 8.99
C TYR A 20 6.21 -9.86 7.61
N SER A 21 6.52 -11.14 7.46
CA SER A 21 6.35 -11.88 6.21
C SER A 21 5.72 -13.23 6.52
N ASP A 22 4.75 -13.63 5.70
CA ASP A 22 4.08 -14.92 5.80
C ASP A 22 3.81 -15.48 4.40
N GLU A 23 3.63 -16.78 4.32
CA GLU A 23 3.32 -17.49 3.07
C GLU A 23 1.82 -17.78 2.98
N MET A 24 1.22 -17.48 1.83
CA MET A 24 -0.21 -17.72 1.58
C MET A 24 -0.41 -18.58 0.34
N ASN A 25 -1.31 -19.57 0.44
CA ASN A 25 -1.75 -20.34 -0.70
C ASN A 25 -2.68 -19.48 -1.60
N ALA A 26 -2.23 -19.17 -2.81
CA ALA A 26 -2.96 -18.37 -3.79
C ALA A 26 -3.62 -19.19 -4.92
N THR A 27 -3.77 -20.51 -4.76
CA THR A 27 -4.24 -21.43 -5.82
C THR A 27 -5.60 -21.01 -6.39
N ASP A 28 -6.58 -20.77 -5.52
CA ASP A 28 -7.94 -20.38 -5.94
C ASP A 28 -7.97 -18.99 -6.58
N LEU A 29 -7.14 -18.07 -6.06
CA LEU A 29 -7.02 -16.74 -6.63
C LEU A 29 -6.44 -16.77 -8.05
N ILE A 30 -5.46 -17.65 -8.30
CA ILE A 30 -4.89 -17.86 -9.63
C ILE A 30 -5.92 -18.47 -10.57
N ALA A 31 -6.76 -19.40 -10.11
CA ALA A 31 -7.85 -19.97 -10.88
C ALA A 31 -8.87 -18.89 -11.28
N LEU A 32 -9.35 -18.11 -10.31
CA LEU A 32 -10.28 -17.00 -10.54
C LEU A 32 -9.72 -15.98 -11.55
N ARG A 33 -8.43 -15.61 -11.43
CA ARG A 33 -7.80 -14.73 -12.40
C ARG A 33 -7.84 -15.31 -13.81
N LYS A 34 -7.60 -16.62 -13.99
CA LYS A 34 -7.63 -17.26 -15.32
C LYS A 34 -9.02 -17.17 -15.95
N GLU A 35 -10.07 -17.31 -15.16
CA GLU A 35 -11.45 -17.17 -15.62
C GLU A 35 -11.75 -15.76 -16.08
N ILE A 36 -11.48 -14.76 -15.22
CA ILE A 36 -11.73 -13.34 -15.53
C ILE A 36 -10.89 -12.89 -16.72
N LYS A 37 -9.66 -13.42 -16.87
CA LYS A 37 -8.77 -13.08 -17.99
C LYS A 37 -9.36 -13.46 -19.36
N ARG A 38 -10.30 -14.41 -19.42
CA ARG A 38 -11.02 -14.76 -20.66
C ARG A 38 -11.87 -13.59 -21.18
N ALA A 39 -12.46 -12.82 -20.26
CA ALA A 39 -13.23 -11.61 -20.58
C ALA A 39 -12.35 -10.34 -20.61
N HIS A 40 -11.32 -10.28 -19.75
CA HIS A 40 -10.42 -9.13 -19.61
C HIS A 40 -8.95 -9.54 -19.76
N ASN A 41 -8.49 -9.53 -20.99
CA ASN A 41 -7.17 -9.99 -21.43
C ASN A 41 -5.95 -9.32 -20.75
N THR A 42 -6.10 -8.12 -20.18
CA THR A 42 -5.02 -7.34 -19.53
C THR A 42 -4.95 -7.47 -18.00
N ILE A 43 -5.80 -8.30 -17.38
CA ILE A 43 -5.85 -8.38 -15.92
C ILE A 43 -4.63 -9.10 -15.32
N THR A 44 -4.00 -8.46 -14.33
CA THR A 44 -2.85 -8.99 -13.57
C THR A 44 -3.28 -9.42 -12.17
N MET A 45 -2.35 -9.89 -11.32
CA MET A 45 -2.64 -10.20 -9.92
C MET A 45 -2.81 -8.94 -9.05
N LEU A 46 -2.21 -7.82 -9.45
CA LEU A 46 -2.16 -6.62 -8.63
C LEU A 46 -3.54 -6.08 -8.23
N PRO A 47 -4.55 -5.98 -9.12
CA PRO A 47 -5.89 -5.54 -8.74
C PRO A 47 -6.53 -6.41 -7.66
N PHE A 48 -6.27 -7.72 -7.67
CA PHE A 48 -6.79 -8.64 -6.65
C PHE A 48 -6.19 -8.36 -5.28
N PHE A 49 -4.86 -8.17 -5.21
CA PHE A 49 -4.20 -7.82 -3.95
C PHE A 49 -4.64 -6.46 -3.43
N VAL A 50 -4.76 -5.47 -4.32
CA VAL A 50 -5.22 -4.13 -3.94
C VAL A 50 -6.65 -4.17 -3.40
N LYS A 51 -7.55 -4.95 -4.01
CA LYS A 51 -8.91 -5.12 -3.49
C LYS A 51 -8.94 -5.90 -2.17
N ALA A 52 -8.15 -6.96 -2.03
CA ALA A 52 -8.05 -7.72 -0.80
C ALA A 52 -7.55 -6.86 0.37
N CYS A 53 -6.50 -6.05 0.15
CA CYS A 53 -6.02 -5.08 1.13
C CYS A 53 -7.08 -4.04 1.49
N SER A 54 -7.84 -3.55 0.50
CA SER A 54 -8.95 -2.61 0.72
C SER A 54 -10.01 -3.23 1.65
N LEU A 55 -10.39 -4.49 1.43
CA LEU A 55 -11.33 -5.21 2.30
C LEU A 55 -10.76 -5.41 3.72
N ALA A 56 -9.49 -5.79 3.84
CA ALA A 56 -8.83 -5.94 5.14
C ALA A 56 -8.77 -4.60 5.92
N MET A 57 -8.59 -3.47 5.23
CA MET A 57 -8.62 -2.14 5.84
C MET A 57 -10.02 -1.73 6.34
N VAL A 58 -11.10 -2.33 5.83
CA VAL A 58 -12.46 -2.13 6.39
C VAL A 58 -12.56 -2.75 7.78
N GLU A 59 -12.01 -3.96 7.95
CA GLU A 59 -12.01 -4.69 9.23
C GLU A 59 -10.96 -4.14 10.22
N TYR A 60 -9.79 -3.73 9.70
CA TYR A 60 -8.66 -3.22 10.48
C TYR A 60 -8.28 -1.79 10.04
N PRO A 61 -9.11 -0.77 10.35
CA PRO A 61 -8.92 0.59 9.86
C PRO A 61 -7.64 1.27 10.35
N ILE A 62 -7.06 0.78 11.44
CA ILE A 62 -5.79 1.29 11.98
C ILE A 62 -4.62 1.17 10.99
N ILE A 63 -4.68 0.20 10.06
CA ILE A 63 -3.66 0.00 9.02
C ILE A 63 -3.61 1.20 8.06
N ASN A 64 -4.75 1.86 7.81
CA ASN A 64 -4.83 3.04 6.94
C ASN A 64 -4.71 4.34 7.77
N SER A 65 -3.74 4.40 8.68
CA SER A 65 -3.47 5.57 9.52
C SER A 65 -2.29 6.40 9.01
N HIS A 66 -2.39 7.70 9.22
CA HIS A 66 -1.27 8.64 9.06
C HIS A 66 -0.80 9.06 10.44
N VAL A 67 0.45 8.75 10.77
CA VAL A 67 1.09 9.14 12.02
C VAL A 67 1.78 10.48 11.84
N ASP A 68 1.61 11.37 12.81
CA ASP A 68 2.41 12.59 12.83
C ASP A 68 3.81 12.28 13.37
N GLY A 69 4.83 12.95 12.84
CA GLY A 69 6.22 12.71 13.19
C GLY A 69 6.63 13.22 14.58
N GLU A 70 5.69 13.78 15.36
CA GLU A 70 5.94 14.21 16.72
C GLU A 70 5.76 13.05 17.71
N VAL A 71 6.82 12.79 18.47
CA VAL A 71 6.80 11.91 19.63
C VAL A 71 6.65 12.73 20.91
N ASP A 72 6.06 12.14 21.95
CA ASP A 72 6.05 12.72 23.29
C ASP A 72 7.40 12.56 23.99
N ASN A 73 7.49 13.02 25.24
CA ASN A 73 8.71 12.97 26.05
C ASN A 73 9.18 11.54 26.36
N GLU A 74 8.29 10.55 26.19
CA GLU A 74 8.52 9.13 26.45
C GLU A 74 8.80 8.34 25.15
N GLY A 75 8.70 9.00 23.99
CA GLY A 75 8.99 8.43 22.67
C GLY A 75 7.78 7.79 21.99
N TYR A 76 6.56 7.96 22.50
CA TYR A 76 5.33 7.45 21.87
C TYR A 76 4.77 8.43 20.85
N ILE A 77 4.04 7.89 19.87
CA ILE A 77 3.33 8.67 18.86
C ILE A 77 2.22 9.48 19.54
N LYS A 78 2.28 10.82 19.45
CA LYS A 78 1.28 11.69 20.08
C LYS A 78 -0.10 11.57 19.45
N GLN A 79 -0.16 11.53 18.12
CA GLN A 79 -1.41 11.55 17.38
C GLN A 79 -1.29 10.84 16.03
N PHE A 80 -2.40 10.28 15.58
CA PHE A 80 -2.54 9.68 14.26
C PHE A 80 -3.95 9.90 13.72
N VAL A 81 -4.08 9.90 12.40
CA VAL A 81 -5.34 10.12 11.69
C VAL A 81 -5.68 8.88 10.86
N ILE A 82 -6.79 8.22 11.19
CA ILE A 82 -7.34 7.13 10.38
C ILE A 82 -8.01 7.71 9.13
N LYS A 83 -7.59 7.25 7.95
CA LYS A 83 -8.17 7.65 6.67
C LYS A 83 -9.30 6.68 6.31
N LYS A 84 -10.50 7.22 6.05
CA LYS A 84 -11.67 6.41 5.65
C LYS A 84 -11.63 6.00 4.18
N SER A 85 -11.04 6.81 3.32
CA SER A 85 -10.93 6.51 1.88
C SER A 85 -9.72 5.63 1.61
N HIS A 86 -9.91 4.60 0.79
CA HIS A 86 -8.86 3.66 0.43
C HIS A 86 -8.21 4.13 -0.88
N ASN A 87 -7.04 4.77 -0.75
CA ASN A 87 -6.26 5.26 -1.87
C ASN A 87 -4.92 4.51 -1.93
N PHE A 88 -4.65 3.82 -3.03
CA PHE A 88 -3.44 3.00 -3.17
C PHE A 88 -2.51 3.60 -4.20
N SER A 89 -1.27 3.81 -3.78
CA SER A 89 -0.19 4.27 -4.66
C SER A 89 0.67 3.08 -5.07
N VAL A 90 0.79 2.83 -6.37
CA VAL A 90 1.51 1.65 -6.91
C VAL A 90 2.84 2.09 -7.46
N ALA A 91 3.94 1.49 -6.99
CA ALA A 91 5.27 1.80 -7.48
C ALA A 91 5.52 1.12 -8.84
N ILE A 92 5.82 1.91 -9.87
CA ILE A 92 6.08 1.45 -11.24
C ILE A 92 7.46 1.92 -11.68
N ALA A 93 8.31 0.97 -12.06
CA ALA A 93 9.61 1.28 -12.66
C ALA A 93 9.40 1.78 -14.10
N SER A 94 9.89 2.98 -14.39
CA SER A 94 9.88 3.58 -15.72
C SER A 94 11.30 3.97 -16.16
N LYS A 95 11.49 4.30 -17.45
CA LYS A 95 12.79 4.74 -18.00
C LYS A 95 13.35 5.97 -17.28
N ASP A 96 12.46 6.86 -16.81
CA ASP A 96 12.83 8.11 -16.16
C ASP A 96 12.98 7.97 -14.62
N GLY A 97 12.70 6.79 -14.07
CA GLY A 97 12.79 6.48 -12.64
C GLY A 97 11.53 5.81 -12.09
N LEU A 98 11.45 5.73 -10.76
CA LEU A 98 10.29 5.18 -10.06
C LEU A 98 9.15 6.21 -10.05
N VAL A 99 8.00 5.84 -10.61
CA VAL A 99 6.78 6.65 -10.61
C VAL A 99 5.73 5.94 -9.75
N VAL A 100 4.95 6.72 -9.00
CA VAL A 100 3.96 6.17 -8.07
C VAL A 100 2.58 6.78 -8.34
N PRO A 101 1.82 6.29 -9.34
CA PRO A 101 0.44 6.71 -9.54
C PRO A 101 -0.45 6.34 -8.36
N ASN A 102 -1.42 7.21 -8.05
CA ASN A 102 -2.39 7.02 -6.99
C ASN A 102 -3.76 6.64 -7.56
N ILE A 103 -4.24 5.45 -7.20
CA ILE A 103 -5.58 4.97 -7.50
C ILE A 103 -6.48 5.34 -6.33
N LYS A 104 -7.49 6.17 -6.61
CA LYS A 104 -8.37 6.70 -5.57
C LYS A 104 -9.62 5.85 -5.40
N ASN A 105 -10.17 5.83 -4.18
CA ASN A 105 -11.48 5.28 -3.85
C ASN A 105 -11.68 3.80 -4.25
N ILE A 106 -10.80 2.92 -3.77
CA ILE A 106 -10.83 1.47 -4.08
C ILE A 106 -11.82 0.68 -3.19
N GLN A 107 -12.40 1.32 -2.16
CA GLN A 107 -13.38 0.72 -1.26
C GLN A 107 -14.43 -0.13 -1.99
#